data_AF-I3LZL2-F1
#
_entry.id   AF-I3LZL2-F1
#
_cell.length_a   1.000
_cell.length_b   1.000
_cell.length_c   1.000
_cell.angle_alpha   90.00
_cell.angle_beta   90.00
_cell.angle_gamma   90.00
#
_symmetry.space_group_name_H-M   'P 1'
#
loop_
_entity.id
_entity.type
_entity.pdbx_description
1 polymer ?
#
loop_
_entity_poly.entity_id
_entity_poly.type
_entity_poly.pdbx_seq_one_letter_code
_entity_poly.pdbx_strand_id
1 'polypeptide(L)'
;MAERAKLEELVRLQGERVRGLKQQKASTEQIEEEVAKLLKLKAQLGPDESKQKFVLKTPKGTRDYSPRQMAVREKVFDVIIRCFKRHGAEVIDTPVFELKETLTGKYGEDSKLIYDLKDQGGELLSLRYDLTVPFARYLAMNKLTNIKRYHIAKVYRRDNPAMTRGRYREFYQCDFDIAGQFDPMIPDAECLKIMCEILSSLQIGDFLVKVNDRRILDGMFAICGVPDDKFRTICSSVDKLDKVSWEEVKNEMVGEKGLAPEVADRIGDYVQQHGGVSLVEQLLQDPKLSQSKQALEGLGDLKLLFEYLNLFGIADKISFDLSLARGLDYYTGVIYEAVLLQTPTQAGEEPLGVGSIAAGGRYDGLVGMFDPKGRKVPCVGLSIGVERIFSIVEQRLEALEEKVRTTETQVLVASAQKKLLEERLKLVSELWDAGIKAELLYKKNPKLLNQLQYCEEAGIPLVAIIGEQELKEGVIKLRSVASREEVDVRREDLVEEIRRRTSQPLCIC
;
A
#
# COMPACT_ATOMS: atom_id res chain seq x y z
N MET A 1 8.81 46.77 -4.15
CA MET A 1 7.59 47.24 -4.88
C MET A 1 7.91 48.39 -5.83
N ALA A 2 8.42 49.54 -5.36
CA ALA A 2 8.77 50.69 -6.23
C ALA A 2 9.88 50.40 -7.28
N GLU A 3 10.84 49.55 -6.94
CA GLU A 3 11.96 49.20 -7.82
C GLU A 3 11.55 48.22 -8.94
N ARG A 4 10.68 47.25 -8.61
CA ARG A 4 10.09 46.32 -9.58
C ARG A 4 9.17 47.05 -10.57
N ALA A 5 8.32 47.96 -10.10
CA ALA A 5 7.45 48.75 -10.97
C ALA A 5 8.25 49.62 -11.97
N LYS A 6 9.38 50.19 -11.54
CA LYS A 6 10.31 50.88 -12.45
C LYS A 6 10.90 49.92 -13.50
N LEU A 7 11.26 48.71 -13.09
CA LEU A 7 11.82 47.70 -13.98
C LEU A 7 10.76 47.16 -14.98
N GLU A 8 9.51 47.01 -14.55
CA GLU A 8 8.36 46.64 -15.41
C GLU A 8 8.12 47.70 -16.49
N GLU A 9 8.19 48.98 -16.11
CA GLU A 9 8.06 50.10 -17.05
C GLU A 9 9.23 50.16 -18.05
N LEU A 10 10.47 49.90 -17.60
CA LEU A 10 11.63 49.78 -18.48
C LEU A 10 11.50 48.62 -19.48
N VAL A 11 10.98 47.46 -19.03
CA VAL A 11 10.68 46.33 -19.92
C VAL A 11 9.60 46.71 -20.94
N ARG A 12 8.57 47.45 -20.54
CA ARG A 12 7.49 47.93 -21.43
C ARG A 12 8.04 48.86 -22.51
N LEU A 13 8.76 49.90 -22.10
CA LEU A 13 9.36 50.89 -23.01
C LEU A 13 10.35 50.25 -23.99
N GLN A 14 11.20 49.33 -23.50
CA GLN A 14 12.14 48.59 -24.34
C GLN A 14 11.42 47.68 -25.34
N GLY A 15 10.32 47.04 -24.94
CA GLY A 15 9.47 46.24 -25.83
C GLY A 15 8.74 47.05 -26.90
N GLU A 16 8.34 48.29 -26.59
CA GLU A 16 7.79 49.25 -27.56
C GLU A 16 8.85 49.70 -28.57
N ARG A 17 10.07 49.96 -28.11
CA ARG A 17 11.20 50.32 -28.97
C ARG A 17 11.53 49.21 -29.99
N VAL A 18 11.60 47.95 -29.54
CA VAL A 18 11.81 46.80 -30.44
C VAL A 18 10.67 46.69 -31.48
N ARG A 19 9.41 46.91 -31.08
CA ARG A 19 8.26 46.88 -32.00
C ARG A 19 8.30 48.02 -33.02
N GLY A 20 8.66 49.23 -32.58
CA GLY A 20 8.83 50.38 -33.47
C GLY A 20 9.93 50.16 -34.51
N LEU A 21 11.09 49.62 -34.10
CA LEU A 21 12.19 49.31 -35.02
C LEU A 21 11.81 48.24 -36.05
N LYS A 22 11.04 47.22 -35.65
CA LYS A 22 10.50 46.21 -36.57
C LYS A 22 9.52 46.82 -37.58
N GLN A 23 8.65 47.74 -37.14
CA GLN A 23 7.71 48.44 -38.03
C GLN A 23 8.41 49.38 -39.00
N GLN A 24 9.50 50.02 -38.57
CA GLN A 24 10.31 50.93 -39.39
C GLN A 24 11.30 50.19 -40.31
N LYS A 25 11.32 48.84 -40.31
CA LYS A 25 12.25 48.00 -41.07
C LYS A 25 13.73 48.38 -40.85
N ALA A 26 14.09 48.67 -39.60
CA ALA A 26 15.47 48.90 -39.19
C ALA A 26 16.35 47.66 -39.48
N SER A 27 17.68 47.82 -39.48
CA SER A 27 18.59 46.71 -39.79
C SER A 27 18.45 45.57 -38.76
N THR A 28 18.70 44.34 -39.22
CA THR A 28 18.60 43.13 -38.38
C THR A 28 19.47 43.24 -37.13
N GLU A 29 20.70 43.75 -37.28
CA GLU A 29 21.66 43.97 -36.19
C GLU A 29 21.11 44.91 -35.10
N GLN A 30 20.43 46.00 -35.50
CA GLN A 30 19.83 46.95 -34.56
C GLN A 30 18.65 46.34 -33.79
N ILE A 31 17.84 45.51 -34.45
CA ILE A 31 16.71 44.83 -33.81
C ILE A 31 17.23 43.79 -32.81
N GLU A 32 18.26 43.03 -33.17
CA GLU A 32 18.87 42.02 -32.31
C GLU A 32 19.50 42.62 -31.06
N GLU A 33 20.21 43.74 -31.17
CA GLU A 33 20.79 44.45 -30.03
C GLU A 33 19.71 44.89 -29.02
N GLU A 34 18.62 45.47 -29.50
CA GLU A 34 17.54 45.96 -28.65
C GLU A 34 16.70 44.81 -28.06
N VAL A 35 16.59 43.67 -28.74
CA VAL A 35 16.00 42.43 -28.21
C VAL A 35 16.89 41.84 -27.11
N ALA A 36 18.21 41.86 -27.26
CA ALA A 36 19.13 41.39 -26.22
C ALA A 36 19.02 42.24 -24.94
N LYS A 37 18.87 43.56 -25.08
CA LYS A 37 18.59 44.47 -23.95
C LYS A 37 17.26 44.16 -23.26
N LEU A 38 16.20 43.89 -24.04
CA LEU A 38 14.90 43.48 -23.52
C LEU A 38 14.99 42.16 -22.72
N LEU A 39 15.73 41.18 -23.22
CA LEU A 39 15.91 39.89 -22.54
C LEU A 39 16.68 40.04 -21.22
N LYS A 40 17.71 40.89 -21.18
CA LYS A 40 18.43 41.21 -19.93
C LYS A 40 17.52 41.87 -18.89
N LEU A 41 16.69 42.83 -19.30
CA LEU A 41 15.73 43.49 -18.40
C LEU A 41 14.68 42.50 -17.88
N LYS A 42 14.18 41.58 -18.72
CA LYS A 42 13.27 40.52 -18.29
C LYS A 42 13.91 39.52 -17.32
N ALA A 43 15.19 39.21 -17.50
CA ALA A 43 15.92 38.33 -16.58
C ALA A 43 16.09 38.97 -15.19
N GLN A 44 16.30 40.29 -15.13
CA GLN A 44 16.38 41.05 -13.88
C GLN A 44 15.02 41.17 -13.16
N LEU A 45 13.90 41.12 -13.90
CA LEU A 45 12.56 41.20 -13.33
C LEU A 45 12.17 39.96 -12.50
N GLY A 46 12.84 38.83 -12.74
CA GLY A 46 12.48 37.53 -12.18
C GLY A 46 11.11 37.02 -12.68
N PRO A 47 10.71 35.81 -12.27
CA PRO A 47 9.39 35.29 -12.59
C PRO A 47 8.30 36.17 -11.95
N ASP A 48 7.26 36.47 -12.72
CA ASP A 48 6.14 37.28 -12.26
C ASP A 48 5.31 36.51 -11.22
N GLU A 49 5.64 36.67 -9.93
CA GLU A 49 4.89 36.03 -8.82
C GLU A 49 3.38 36.32 -8.85
N SER A 50 2.96 37.44 -9.48
CA SER A 50 1.54 37.80 -9.62
C SER A 50 0.78 36.92 -10.64
N LYS A 51 1.49 36.10 -11.41
CA LYS A 51 0.95 35.15 -12.40
C LYS A 51 1.41 33.72 -12.17
N GLN A 52 1.57 33.29 -10.91
CA GLN A 52 1.50 31.86 -10.65
C GLN A 52 0.10 31.37 -11.03
N LYS A 53 -0.04 30.84 -12.25
CA LYS A 53 -1.25 30.15 -12.69
C LYS A 53 -1.43 28.98 -11.72
N PHE A 54 -2.37 29.14 -10.79
CA PHE A 54 -2.71 28.10 -9.83
C PHE A 54 -2.97 26.80 -10.58
N VAL A 55 -2.21 25.76 -10.26
CA VAL A 55 -2.35 24.44 -10.88
C VAL A 55 -3.06 23.54 -9.88
N LEU A 56 -4.27 23.13 -10.23
CA LEU A 56 -5.04 22.17 -9.43
C LEU A 56 -4.43 20.77 -9.62
N LYS A 57 -3.71 20.30 -8.60
CA LYS A 57 -3.10 18.97 -8.56
C LYS A 57 -2.86 18.52 -7.12
N THR A 58 -2.80 17.22 -6.90
CA THR A 58 -2.28 16.66 -5.66
C THR A 58 -0.75 16.82 -5.56
N PRO A 59 -0.17 16.76 -4.35
CA PRO A 59 1.28 16.67 -4.19
C PRO A 59 1.90 15.52 -4.99
N LYS A 60 3.12 15.71 -5.50
CA LYS A 60 3.83 14.69 -6.30
C LYS A 60 3.91 13.37 -5.52
N GLY A 61 3.48 12.27 -6.15
CA GLY A 61 3.50 10.94 -5.55
C GLY A 61 2.34 10.65 -4.59
N THR A 62 1.30 11.50 -4.58
CA THR A 62 0.05 11.30 -3.83
C THR A 62 -1.13 11.30 -4.78
N ARG A 63 -2.26 10.70 -4.38
CA ARG A 63 -3.47 10.64 -5.20
C ARG A 63 -4.73 10.68 -4.34
N ASP A 64 -5.80 11.18 -4.93
CA ASP A 64 -7.14 10.98 -4.40
C ASP A 64 -7.60 9.54 -4.70
N TYR A 65 -8.56 9.06 -3.90
CA TYR A 65 -9.22 7.79 -4.13
C TYR A 65 -10.66 8.03 -4.52
N SER A 66 -11.02 7.66 -5.75
CA SER A 66 -12.39 7.78 -6.25
C SER A 66 -13.33 6.81 -5.50
N PRO A 67 -14.66 6.99 -5.56
CA PRO A 67 -15.60 6.04 -4.96
C PRO A 67 -15.40 4.59 -5.43
N ARG A 68 -15.05 4.39 -6.71
CA ARG A 68 -14.72 3.06 -7.27
C ARG A 68 -13.49 2.46 -6.60
N GLN A 69 -12.42 3.24 -6.47
CA GLN A 69 -11.19 2.80 -5.81
C GLN A 69 -11.42 2.53 -4.33
N MET A 70 -12.23 3.34 -3.66
CA MET A 70 -12.59 3.12 -2.25
C MET A 70 -13.38 1.83 -2.05
N ALA A 71 -14.33 1.50 -2.94
CA ALA A 71 -15.06 0.23 -2.88
C ALA A 71 -14.13 -0.99 -3.01
N VAL A 72 -13.12 -0.92 -3.90
CA VAL A 72 -12.10 -1.98 -4.01
C VAL A 72 -11.25 -2.08 -2.74
N ARG A 73 -10.83 -0.94 -2.20
CA ARG A 73 -10.01 -0.87 -0.98
C ARG A 73 -10.72 -1.44 0.22
N GLU A 74 -11.98 -1.09 0.41
CA GLU A 74 -12.80 -1.59 1.50
C GLU A 74 -12.93 -3.11 1.45
N LYS A 75 -13.20 -3.69 0.27
CA LYS A 75 -13.23 -5.15 0.09
C LYS A 75 -11.90 -5.83 0.45
N VAL A 76 -10.78 -5.26 -0.01
CA VAL A 76 -9.44 -5.79 0.29
C VAL A 76 -9.13 -5.67 1.78
N PHE A 77 -9.42 -4.53 2.40
CA PHE A 77 -9.22 -4.33 3.83
C PHE A 77 -10.11 -5.25 4.66
N ASP A 78 -11.35 -5.52 4.27
CA ASP A 78 -12.23 -6.45 4.96
C ASP A 78 -11.65 -7.88 4.99
N VAL A 79 -11.09 -8.37 3.87
CA VAL A 79 -10.39 -9.67 3.85
C VAL A 79 -9.21 -9.69 4.83
N ILE A 80 -8.39 -8.64 4.80
CA ILE A 80 -7.19 -8.52 5.66
C ILE A 80 -7.60 -8.45 7.14
N ILE A 81 -8.53 -7.56 7.49
CA ILE A 81 -8.99 -7.33 8.87
C ILE A 81 -9.67 -8.58 9.42
N ARG A 82 -10.48 -9.30 8.63
CA ARG A 82 -11.09 -10.57 9.07
C ARG A 82 -10.03 -11.61 9.41
N CYS A 83 -8.94 -11.69 8.65
CA CYS A 83 -7.81 -12.56 8.98
C CYS A 83 -7.12 -12.13 10.28
N PHE A 84 -6.75 -10.85 10.41
CA PHE A 84 -6.13 -10.34 11.64
C PHE A 84 -6.99 -10.57 12.89
N LYS A 85 -8.30 -10.34 12.79
CA LYS A 85 -9.26 -10.62 13.87
C LYS A 85 -9.42 -12.11 14.16
N ARG A 86 -9.39 -12.98 13.14
CA ARG A 86 -9.41 -14.44 13.31
C ARG A 86 -8.22 -14.93 14.13
N HIS A 87 -7.07 -14.28 13.98
CA HIS A 87 -5.87 -14.54 14.78
C HIS A 87 -5.86 -13.82 16.14
N GLY A 88 -6.96 -13.16 16.54
CA GLY A 88 -7.11 -12.55 17.85
C GLY A 88 -6.23 -11.32 18.08
N ALA A 89 -5.81 -10.62 17.03
CA ALA A 89 -5.05 -9.39 17.19
C ALA A 89 -5.93 -8.20 17.60
N GLU A 90 -5.40 -7.40 18.53
CA GLU A 90 -5.93 -6.08 18.87
C GLU A 90 -5.62 -5.07 17.76
N VAL A 91 -6.27 -3.91 17.81
CA VAL A 91 -5.97 -2.80 16.89
C VAL A 91 -5.51 -1.59 17.69
N ILE A 92 -4.47 -0.93 17.19
CA ILE A 92 -4.00 0.35 17.70
C ILE A 92 -3.98 1.38 16.57
N ASP A 93 -3.87 2.65 16.93
CA ASP A 93 -3.50 3.72 16.00
C ASP A 93 -2.49 4.65 16.66
N THR A 94 -1.66 5.28 15.84
CA THR A 94 -0.65 6.25 16.28
C THR A 94 -0.79 7.55 15.50
N PRO A 95 -0.32 8.69 16.04
CA PRO A 95 -0.26 9.94 15.28
C PRO A 95 0.46 9.77 13.93
N VAL A 96 0.07 10.59 12.95
CA VAL A 96 0.65 10.54 11.60
C VAL A 96 2.11 11.03 11.56
N PHE A 97 2.48 11.87 12.53
CA PHE A 97 3.85 12.34 12.76
C PHE A 97 4.32 11.88 14.13
N GLU A 98 5.62 11.61 14.21
CA GLU A 98 6.34 11.33 15.46
C GLU A 98 7.34 12.47 15.71
N LEU A 99 7.88 12.53 16.92
CA LEU A 99 9.05 13.39 17.18
C LEU A 99 10.18 12.97 16.23
N LYS A 100 10.87 13.94 15.62
CA LYS A 100 11.94 13.67 14.65
C LYS A 100 13.03 12.75 15.20
N GLU A 101 13.37 12.91 16.47
CA GLU A 101 14.32 12.06 17.18
C GLU A 101 13.88 10.59 17.31
N THR A 102 12.57 10.32 17.33
CA THR A 102 12.02 8.95 17.39
C THR A 102 12.36 8.17 16.12
N LEU A 103 12.38 8.86 14.97
CA LEU A 103 12.61 8.24 13.66
C LEU A 103 14.08 8.26 13.23
N THR A 104 14.92 9.07 13.89
CA THR A 104 16.32 9.26 13.50
C THR A 104 17.17 8.02 13.85
N GLY A 105 17.97 7.54 12.88
CA GLY A 105 18.92 6.45 13.09
C GLY A 105 18.31 5.04 13.14
N LYS A 106 17.03 4.87 12.78
CA LYS A 106 16.34 3.57 12.79
C LYS A 106 16.31 2.88 11.43
N TYR A 107 16.49 3.63 10.35
CA TYR A 107 16.25 3.17 8.97
C TYR A 107 17.51 3.16 8.10
N GLY A 108 18.71 3.24 8.68
CA GLY A 108 19.95 3.28 7.91
C GLY A 108 19.96 4.41 6.87
N GLU A 109 20.30 4.08 5.62
CA GLU A 109 20.35 5.02 4.49
C GLU A 109 18.99 5.64 4.13
N ASP A 110 17.89 4.92 4.41
CA ASP A 110 16.52 5.36 4.10
C ASP A 110 16.05 6.53 4.97
N SER A 111 16.76 6.84 6.07
CA SER A 111 16.47 7.98 6.94
C SER A 111 16.43 9.32 6.18
N LYS A 112 17.15 9.43 5.05
CA LYS A 112 17.16 10.62 4.17
C LYS A 112 15.83 10.87 3.45
N LEU A 113 14.95 9.86 3.43
CA LEU A 113 13.68 9.88 2.70
C LEU A 113 12.50 10.28 3.60
N ILE A 114 12.73 10.71 4.83
CA ILE A 114 11.68 11.13 5.76
C ILE A 114 11.16 12.54 5.42
N TYR A 115 9.85 12.75 5.59
CA TYR A 115 9.22 14.07 5.50
C TYR A 115 9.28 14.79 6.85
N ASP A 116 10.03 15.87 6.91
CA ASP A 116 10.07 16.76 8.07
C ASP A 116 9.01 17.86 7.98
N LEU A 117 8.38 18.18 9.11
CA LEU A 117 7.50 19.33 9.24
C LEU A 117 8.33 20.60 9.43
N LYS A 118 7.75 21.75 9.03
CA LYS A 118 8.40 23.05 9.21
C LYS A 118 8.50 23.37 10.71
N ASP A 119 9.64 23.88 11.14
CA ASP A 119 9.78 24.46 12.47
C ASP A 119 8.89 25.71 12.61
N GLN A 120 8.02 25.68 13.61
CA GLN A 120 7.08 26.74 13.95
C GLN A 120 7.25 27.22 15.41
N GLY A 121 8.41 26.96 16.03
CA GLY A 121 8.74 27.37 17.40
C GLY A 121 8.38 26.33 18.46
N GLY A 122 8.22 25.07 18.07
CA GLY A 122 7.85 23.96 18.97
C GLY A 122 8.72 22.72 18.74
N GLU A 123 8.15 21.55 19.00
CA GLU A 123 8.83 20.27 18.79
C GLU A 123 9.11 20.02 17.30
N LEU A 124 10.25 19.42 16.98
CA LEU A 124 10.59 19.00 15.62
C LEU A 124 9.89 17.68 15.31
N LEU A 125 9.07 17.68 14.26
CA LEU A 125 8.21 16.57 13.91
C LEU A 125 8.55 16.04 12.51
N SER A 126 8.32 14.73 12.32
CA SER A 126 8.50 14.06 11.04
C SER A 126 7.34 13.08 10.81
N LEU A 127 6.88 12.98 9.56
CA LEU A 127 5.85 11.98 9.20
C LEU A 127 6.45 10.57 9.32
N ARG A 128 5.63 9.63 9.81
CA ARG A 128 6.04 8.23 9.97
C ARG A 128 6.42 7.59 8.63
N TYR A 129 7.59 6.95 8.59
CA TYR A 129 8.12 6.25 7.42
C TYR A 129 7.53 4.83 7.29
N ASP A 130 7.22 4.21 8.42
CA ASP A 130 6.58 2.91 8.58
C ASP A 130 5.64 2.89 9.81
N LEU A 131 5.09 1.71 10.14
CA LEU A 131 4.28 1.51 11.36
C LEU A 131 5.04 0.72 12.46
N THR A 132 6.17 0.09 12.13
CA THR A 132 7.01 -0.69 13.06
C THR A 132 7.69 0.20 14.11
N VAL A 133 8.30 1.31 13.72
CA VAL A 133 8.97 2.22 14.66
C VAL A 133 7.97 2.91 15.59
N PRO A 134 6.83 3.46 15.11
CA PRO A 134 5.75 3.92 15.98
C PRO A 134 5.28 2.85 16.98
N PHE A 135 5.23 1.59 16.57
CA PHE A 135 4.86 0.48 17.46
C PHE A 135 5.92 0.16 18.51
N ALA A 136 7.21 0.14 18.16
CA ALA A 136 8.28 -0.02 19.14
C ALA A 136 8.29 1.10 20.19
N ARG A 137 8.06 2.34 19.76
CA ARG A 137 7.85 3.49 20.65
C ARG A 137 6.60 3.30 21.53
N TYR A 138 5.49 2.80 20.97
CA TYR A 138 4.26 2.50 21.70
C TYR A 138 4.48 1.49 22.83
N LEU A 139 5.17 0.39 22.54
CA LEU A 139 5.53 -0.62 23.52
C LEU A 139 6.36 -0.05 24.67
N ALA A 140 7.44 0.67 24.33
CA ALA A 140 8.34 1.25 25.32
C ALA A 140 7.65 2.29 26.21
N MET A 141 6.89 3.21 25.61
CA MET A 141 6.18 4.28 26.33
C MET A 141 5.14 3.72 27.32
N ASN A 142 4.41 2.68 26.91
CA ASN A 142 3.40 2.03 27.76
C ASN A 142 3.98 0.91 28.63
N LYS A 143 5.29 0.67 28.56
CA LYS A 143 6.03 -0.37 29.30
C LYS A 143 5.51 -1.79 29.06
N LEU A 144 4.86 -2.02 27.92
CA LEU A 144 4.30 -3.31 27.55
C LEU A 144 5.42 -4.29 27.20
N THR A 145 5.26 -5.53 27.64
CA THR A 145 6.18 -6.63 27.34
C THR A 145 5.58 -7.65 26.39
N ASN A 146 4.26 -7.63 26.20
CA ASN A 146 3.56 -8.50 25.26
C ASN A 146 2.33 -7.79 24.68
N ILE A 147 2.12 -7.95 23.38
CA ILE A 147 0.89 -7.54 22.68
C ILE A 147 0.88 -8.22 21.31
N LYS A 148 -0.31 -8.58 20.83
CA LYS A 148 -0.52 -9.03 19.45
C LYS A 148 -1.48 -8.06 18.78
N ARG A 149 -1.00 -7.31 17.78
CA ARG A 149 -1.75 -6.19 17.20
C ARG A 149 -1.71 -6.17 15.69
N TYR A 150 -2.69 -5.52 15.08
CA TYR A 150 -2.60 -5.02 13.71
C TYR A 150 -2.75 -3.50 13.65
N HIS A 151 -2.19 -2.88 12.62
CA HIS A 151 -2.29 -1.45 12.36
C HIS A 151 -2.36 -1.21 10.85
N ILE A 152 -3.46 -0.64 10.37
CA ILE A 152 -3.67 -0.31 8.95
C ILE A 152 -3.70 1.20 8.81
N ALA A 153 -2.64 1.77 8.25
CA ALA A 153 -2.55 3.21 8.12
C ALA A 153 -1.61 3.65 6.99
N LYS A 154 -1.71 4.92 6.60
CA LYS A 154 -0.82 5.53 5.61
C LYS A 154 0.56 5.82 6.21
N VAL A 155 1.58 5.69 5.37
CA VAL A 155 2.98 6.02 5.63
C VAL A 155 3.55 6.90 4.52
N TYR A 156 4.65 7.58 4.82
CA TYR A 156 5.17 8.68 4.01
C TYR A 156 6.66 8.52 3.72
N ARG A 157 7.00 8.36 2.43
CA ARG A 157 8.39 8.18 1.99
C ARG A 157 8.69 9.13 0.84
N ARG A 158 9.75 9.93 0.93
CA ARG A 158 10.19 10.88 -0.13
C ARG A 158 10.87 10.21 -1.31
N ASP A 159 10.46 8.99 -1.59
CA ASP A 159 10.98 8.16 -2.66
C ASP A 159 10.78 8.82 -4.04
N ASN A 160 11.44 8.29 -5.07
CA ASN A 160 11.19 8.66 -6.46
C ASN A 160 9.96 7.89 -6.95
N PRO A 161 8.78 8.53 -7.06
CA PRO A 161 7.55 7.81 -7.35
C PRO A 161 7.58 7.25 -8.77
N ALA A 162 7.18 6.00 -8.93
CA ALA A 162 6.94 5.34 -10.20
C ALA A 162 5.47 4.94 -10.23
N MET A 163 4.61 5.87 -10.68
CA MET A 163 3.15 5.72 -10.64
C MET A 163 2.66 4.48 -11.39
N THR A 164 3.32 4.14 -12.51
CA THR A 164 3.03 2.94 -13.32
C THR A 164 3.38 1.62 -12.64
N ARG A 165 4.22 1.66 -11.60
CA ARG A 165 4.67 0.48 -10.82
C ARG A 165 4.11 0.47 -9.39
N GLY A 166 3.16 1.34 -9.08
CA GLY A 166 2.55 1.43 -7.74
C GLY A 166 3.47 1.99 -6.64
N ARG A 167 4.57 2.68 -7.00
CA ARG A 167 5.49 3.30 -6.04
C ARG A 167 5.07 4.74 -5.78
N TYR A 168 4.49 4.99 -4.62
CA TYR A 168 3.95 6.29 -4.19
C TYR A 168 4.78 6.88 -3.06
N ARG A 169 4.54 8.16 -2.75
CA ARG A 169 5.11 8.86 -1.59
C ARG A 169 4.21 8.82 -0.37
N GLU A 170 2.90 8.69 -0.60
CA GLU A 170 1.90 8.36 0.41
C GLU A 170 1.23 7.05 -0.02
N PHE A 171 1.20 6.06 0.87
CA PHE A 171 0.55 4.78 0.61
C PHE A 171 0.19 4.07 1.92
N TYR A 172 -0.70 3.09 1.84
CA TYR A 172 -1.06 2.26 3.00
C TYR A 172 -0.04 1.15 3.26
N GLN A 173 0.23 0.94 4.55
CA GLN A 173 0.76 -0.31 5.09
C GLN A 173 -0.32 -1.00 5.93
N CYS A 174 -0.25 -2.32 5.98
CA CYS A 174 -1.15 -3.19 6.73
C CYS A 174 -0.30 -4.13 7.57
N ASP A 175 0.03 -3.69 8.77
CA ASP A 175 1.01 -4.36 9.62
C ASP A 175 0.30 -5.23 10.66
N PHE A 176 0.89 -6.39 10.94
CA PHE A 176 0.52 -7.28 12.02
C PHE A 176 1.78 -7.71 12.76
N ASP A 177 1.78 -7.60 14.07
CA ASP A 177 2.96 -7.85 14.89
C ASP A 177 2.61 -8.58 16.19
N ILE A 178 3.49 -9.52 16.56
CA ILE A 178 3.47 -10.25 17.81
C ILE A 178 4.72 -9.84 18.59
N ALA A 179 4.52 -9.11 19.69
CA ALA A 179 5.58 -8.74 20.62
C ALA A 179 5.47 -9.59 21.90
N GLY A 180 6.60 -10.09 22.36
CA GLY A 180 6.72 -10.82 23.62
C GLY A 180 7.76 -11.93 23.59
N GLN A 181 8.16 -12.38 24.78
CA GLN A 181 9.00 -13.55 24.94
C GLN A 181 8.12 -14.80 24.89
N PHE A 182 8.34 -15.62 23.85
CA PHE A 182 7.62 -16.86 23.62
C PHE A 182 8.61 -17.98 23.28
N ASP A 183 8.09 -19.21 23.18
CA ASP A 183 8.88 -20.34 22.71
C ASP A 183 9.25 -20.16 21.22
N PRO A 184 10.42 -20.67 20.79
CA PRO A 184 10.98 -20.36 19.48
C PRO A 184 10.04 -20.70 18.31
N MET A 185 10.03 -19.82 17.32
CA MET A 185 9.43 -20.00 15.97
C MET A 185 7.91 -20.15 15.89
N ILE A 186 7.19 -20.28 17.01
CA ILE A 186 5.72 -20.34 17.03
C ILE A 186 5.08 -19.06 16.46
N PRO A 187 5.38 -17.84 16.98
CA PRO A 187 4.79 -16.62 16.44
C PRO A 187 5.29 -16.30 15.02
N ASP A 188 6.52 -16.68 14.68
CA ASP A 188 7.10 -16.53 13.35
C ASP A 188 6.32 -17.36 12.31
N ALA A 189 5.97 -18.61 12.67
CA ALA A 189 5.12 -19.47 11.85
C ALA A 189 3.69 -18.90 11.72
N GLU A 190 3.12 -18.33 12.78
CA GLU A 190 1.80 -17.69 12.74
C GLU A 190 1.79 -16.50 11.76
N CYS A 191 2.84 -15.67 11.73
CA CYS A 191 2.97 -14.58 10.77
C CYS A 191 2.96 -15.09 9.31
N LEU A 192 3.71 -16.15 9.00
CA LEU A 192 3.67 -16.75 7.66
C LEU A 192 2.30 -17.34 7.33
N LYS A 193 1.61 -17.94 8.30
CA LYS A 193 0.24 -18.45 8.11
C LYS A 193 -0.74 -17.32 7.77
N ILE A 194 -0.72 -16.23 8.51
CA ILE A 194 -1.55 -15.05 8.26
C ILE A 194 -1.30 -14.50 6.86
N MET A 195 -0.03 -14.42 6.45
CA MET A 195 0.35 -13.98 5.11
C MET A 195 -0.28 -14.88 4.04
N CYS A 196 -0.10 -16.21 4.14
CA CYS A 196 -0.70 -17.16 3.20
C CYS A 196 -2.23 -17.07 3.18
N GLU A 197 -2.89 -17.00 4.33
CA GLU A 197 -4.36 -16.90 4.41
C GLU A 197 -4.90 -15.65 3.72
N ILE A 198 -4.25 -14.49 3.92
CA ILE A 198 -4.63 -13.24 3.28
C ILE A 198 -4.46 -13.34 1.77
N LEU A 199 -3.28 -13.75 1.31
CA LEU A 199 -2.96 -13.78 -0.12
C LEU A 199 -3.85 -14.78 -0.89
N SER A 200 -4.12 -15.95 -0.31
CA SER A 200 -5.08 -16.91 -0.87
C SER A 200 -6.51 -16.35 -0.90
N SER A 201 -6.96 -15.69 0.18
CA SER A 201 -8.33 -15.16 0.27
C SER A 201 -8.60 -13.99 -0.68
N LEU A 202 -7.56 -13.25 -1.07
CA LEU A 202 -7.66 -12.15 -2.03
C LEU A 202 -7.80 -12.64 -3.49
N GLN A 203 -7.48 -13.91 -3.77
CA GLN A 203 -7.57 -14.53 -5.10
C GLN A 203 -6.80 -13.76 -6.19
N ILE A 204 -5.60 -13.29 -5.87
CA ILE A 204 -4.77 -12.43 -6.74
C ILE A 204 -3.78 -13.21 -7.63
N GLY A 205 -4.05 -14.50 -7.87
CA GLY A 205 -3.14 -15.43 -8.53
C GLY A 205 -2.31 -16.24 -7.53
N ASP A 206 -1.36 -17.02 -8.06
CA ASP A 206 -0.47 -17.80 -7.22
C ASP A 206 0.67 -16.95 -6.65
N PHE A 207 1.22 -17.38 -5.52
CA PHE A 207 2.26 -16.66 -4.82
C PHE A 207 3.26 -17.63 -4.17
N LEU A 208 4.46 -17.12 -3.92
CA LEU A 208 5.52 -17.79 -3.19
C LEU A 208 6.01 -16.88 -2.07
N VAL A 209 6.28 -17.43 -0.90
CA VAL A 209 6.90 -16.70 0.21
C VAL A 209 8.35 -17.14 0.32
N LYS A 210 9.26 -16.22 -0.01
CA LYS A 210 10.69 -16.37 0.23
C LYS A 210 10.95 -16.16 1.72
N VAL A 211 11.76 -17.01 2.32
CA VAL A 211 12.19 -16.93 3.72
C VAL A 211 13.71 -17.01 3.78
N ASN A 212 14.31 -16.28 4.70
CA ASN A 212 15.71 -16.39 5.08
C ASN A 212 15.87 -16.01 6.56
N ASP A 213 17.08 -16.06 7.09
CA ASP A 213 17.40 -15.57 8.44
C ASP A 213 18.64 -14.68 8.43
N ARG A 214 18.56 -13.58 9.18
CA ARG A 214 19.63 -12.59 9.29
C ARG A 214 20.95 -13.23 9.74
N ARG A 215 20.91 -14.16 10.69
CA ARG A 215 22.09 -14.83 11.25
C ARG A 215 22.74 -15.79 10.24
N ILE A 216 21.96 -16.35 9.32
CA ILE A 216 22.48 -17.16 8.21
C ILE A 216 23.26 -16.25 7.25
N LEU A 217 22.71 -15.09 6.88
CA LEU A 217 23.43 -14.11 6.05
C LEU A 217 24.72 -13.63 6.71
N ASP A 218 24.65 -13.27 8.00
CA ASP A 218 25.80 -12.84 8.80
C ASP A 218 26.91 -13.91 8.80
N GLY A 219 26.54 -15.15 9.13
CA GLY A 219 27.48 -16.27 9.15
C GLY A 219 28.04 -16.63 7.77
N MET A 220 27.20 -16.63 6.73
CA MET A 220 27.58 -16.93 5.35
C MET A 220 28.61 -15.94 4.81
N PHE A 221 28.38 -14.63 5.00
CA PHE A 221 29.33 -13.62 4.55
C PHE A 221 30.66 -13.69 5.32
N ALA A 222 30.62 -13.98 6.62
CA ALA A 222 31.83 -14.17 7.41
C ALA A 222 32.68 -15.34 6.90
N ILE A 223 32.08 -16.51 6.63
CA ILE A 223 32.82 -17.67 6.10
C ILE A 223 33.30 -17.47 4.66
N CYS A 224 32.61 -16.64 3.87
CA CYS A 224 33.05 -16.29 2.52
C CYS A 224 34.23 -15.32 2.54
N GLY A 225 34.48 -14.62 3.65
CA GLY A 225 35.57 -13.66 3.83
C GLY A 225 35.18 -12.22 3.49
N VAL A 226 33.90 -11.86 3.67
CA VAL A 226 33.45 -10.47 3.55
C VAL A 226 33.92 -9.67 4.77
N PRO A 227 34.61 -8.53 4.59
CA PRO A 227 34.96 -7.64 5.69
C PRO A 227 33.73 -7.04 6.40
N ASP A 228 33.79 -6.92 7.73
CA ASP A 228 32.68 -6.40 8.56
C ASP A 228 32.21 -5.00 8.14
N ASP A 229 33.14 -4.13 7.71
CA ASP A 229 32.85 -2.77 7.25
C ASP A 229 32.11 -2.73 5.90
N LYS A 230 32.19 -3.81 5.11
CA LYS A 230 31.50 -3.98 3.83
C LYS A 230 30.21 -4.78 3.94
N PHE A 231 29.91 -5.35 5.09
CA PHE A 231 28.77 -6.23 5.29
C PHE A 231 27.46 -5.66 4.69
N ARG A 232 27.10 -4.43 5.09
CA ARG A 232 25.85 -3.78 4.68
C ARG A 232 25.80 -3.52 3.17
N THR A 233 26.92 -3.07 2.60
CA THR A 233 26.98 -2.77 1.17
C THR A 233 26.89 -4.05 0.36
N ILE A 234 27.47 -5.16 0.81
CA ILE A 234 27.34 -6.47 0.16
C ILE A 234 25.92 -7.03 0.28
N CYS A 235 25.25 -6.93 1.45
CA CYS A 235 23.82 -7.26 1.57
C CYS A 235 22.97 -6.51 0.54
N SER A 236 23.23 -5.21 0.36
CA SER A 236 22.53 -4.38 -0.62
C SER A 236 22.78 -4.82 -2.07
N SER A 237 23.95 -5.38 -2.39
CA SER A 237 24.20 -6.01 -3.70
C SER A 237 23.39 -7.29 -3.86
N VAL A 238 23.42 -8.17 -2.86
CA VAL A 238 22.73 -9.47 -2.90
C VAL A 238 21.21 -9.29 -2.97
N ASP A 239 20.62 -8.28 -2.32
CA ASP A 239 19.17 -8.00 -2.44
C ASP A 239 18.70 -7.71 -3.87
N LYS A 240 19.62 -7.34 -4.77
CA LYS A 240 19.30 -7.06 -6.18
C LYS A 240 19.12 -8.33 -7.02
N LEU A 241 19.48 -9.51 -6.51
CA LEU A 241 19.32 -10.80 -7.23
C LEU A 241 17.86 -11.10 -7.58
N ASP A 242 16.90 -10.46 -6.91
CA ASP A 242 15.49 -10.53 -7.26
C ASP A 242 15.14 -9.87 -8.60
N LYS A 243 16.03 -9.04 -9.16
CA LYS A 243 15.81 -8.22 -10.36
C LYS A 243 16.92 -8.30 -11.40
N VAL A 244 18.15 -8.59 -10.99
CA VAL A 244 19.33 -8.60 -11.86
C VAL A 244 20.07 -9.92 -11.76
N SER A 245 20.84 -10.26 -12.79
CA SER A 245 21.56 -11.54 -12.82
C SER A 245 22.70 -11.59 -11.80
N TRP A 246 23.13 -12.80 -11.47
CA TRP A 246 24.28 -13.00 -10.59
C TRP A 246 25.55 -12.32 -11.12
N GLU A 247 25.78 -12.34 -12.43
CA GLU A 247 26.93 -11.72 -13.08
C GLU A 247 26.93 -10.20 -12.86
N GLU A 248 25.78 -9.55 -12.98
CA GLU A 248 25.65 -8.11 -12.73
C GLU A 248 25.93 -7.78 -11.26
N VAL A 249 25.37 -8.57 -10.31
CA VAL A 249 25.64 -8.41 -8.88
C VAL A 249 27.11 -8.65 -8.54
N LYS A 250 27.72 -9.70 -9.09
CA LYS A 250 29.14 -9.99 -8.94
C LYS A 250 30.01 -8.84 -9.44
N ASN A 251 29.71 -8.31 -10.62
CA ASN A 251 30.43 -7.17 -11.19
C ASN A 251 30.32 -5.91 -10.32
N GLU A 252 29.15 -5.62 -9.74
CA GLU A 252 28.98 -4.53 -8.78
C GLU A 252 29.82 -4.73 -7.52
N MET A 253 29.78 -5.94 -6.92
CA MET A 253 30.52 -6.25 -5.70
C MET A 253 32.04 -6.09 -5.89
N VAL A 254 32.56 -6.54 -7.04
CA VAL A 254 33.99 -6.47 -7.34
C VAL A 254 34.39 -5.06 -7.79
N GLY A 255 33.71 -4.52 -8.81
CA GLY A 255 34.10 -3.29 -9.50
C GLY A 255 33.78 -2.03 -8.71
N GLU A 256 32.64 -1.97 -8.02
CA GLU A 256 32.19 -0.76 -7.32
C GLU A 256 32.45 -0.82 -5.82
N LYS A 257 32.29 -2.00 -5.21
CA LYS A 257 32.43 -2.19 -3.75
C LYS A 257 33.81 -2.72 -3.34
N GLY A 258 34.67 -3.05 -4.31
CA GLY A 258 36.05 -3.50 -4.09
C GLY A 258 36.13 -4.80 -3.29
N LEU A 259 35.20 -5.72 -3.50
CA LEU A 259 35.28 -7.08 -2.95
C LEU A 259 36.20 -7.93 -3.82
N ALA A 260 36.98 -8.83 -3.21
CA ALA A 260 37.85 -9.74 -3.97
C ALA A 260 36.99 -10.69 -4.83
N PRO A 261 37.35 -10.95 -6.10
CA PRO A 261 36.57 -11.83 -6.99
C PRO A 261 36.32 -13.22 -6.40
N GLU A 262 37.30 -13.78 -5.69
CA GLU A 262 37.20 -15.11 -5.09
C GLU A 262 36.22 -15.14 -3.90
N VAL A 263 36.08 -14.01 -3.19
CA VAL A 263 35.07 -13.85 -2.13
C VAL A 263 33.69 -13.76 -2.77
N ALA A 264 33.56 -12.99 -3.86
CA ALA A 264 32.30 -12.88 -4.60
C ALA A 264 31.86 -14.24 -5.15
N ASP A 265 32.77 -15.04 -5.72
CA ASP A 265 32.47 -16.38 -6.20
C ASP A 265 31.94 -17.31 -5.10
N ARG A 266 32.59 -17.32 -3.92
CA ARG A 266 32.09 -18.08 -2.77
C ARG A 266 30.71 -17.63 -2.30
N ILE A 267 30.40 -16.33 -2.36
CA ILE A 267 29.05 -15.84 -2.07
C ILE A 267 28.07 -16.43 -3.09
N GLY A 268 28.42 -16.43 -4.38
CA GLY A 268 27.62 -16.99 -5.47
C GLY A 268 27.21 -18.43 -5.24
N ASP A 269 28.15 -19.26 -4.78
CA ASP A 269 27.90 -20.67 -4.44
C ASP A 269 26.72 -20.83 -3.45
N TYR A 270 26.49 -19.87 -2.56
CA TYR A 270 25.40 -19.89 -1.59
C TYR A 270 24.16 -19.12 -2.06
N VAL A 271 24.29 -17.86 -2.48
CA VAL A 271 23.14 -16.96 -2.73
C VAL A 271 22.32 -17.36 -3.94
N GLN A 272 22.86 -18.20 -4.82
CA GLN A 272 22.12 -18.77 -5.95
C GLN A 272 21.29 -20.00 -5.55
N GLN A 273 21.41 -20.51 -4.32
CA GLN A 273 20.63 -21.64 -3.82
C GLN A 273 19.29 -21.17 -3.23
N HIS A 274 18.22 -21.86 -3.63
CA HIS A 274 16.90 -21.73 -3.03
C HIS A 274 16.18 -23.09 -3.05
N GLY A 275 15.27 -23.34 -2.10
CA GLY A 275 14.59 -24.63 -1.98
C GLY A 275 13.69 -24.73 -0.76
N GLY A 276 13.30 -25.96 -0.40
CA GLY A 276 12.50 -26.23 0.81
C GLY A 276 13.37 -26.60 2.01
N VAL A 277 12.78 -27.37 2.92
CA VAL A 277 13.46 -27.89 4.13
C VAL A 277 14.72 -28.72 3.80
N SER A 278 14.76 -29.38 2.65
CA SER A 278 15.94 -30.16 2.22
C SER A 278 17.19 -29.29 2.07
N LEU A 279 17.05 -28.03 1.64
CA LEU A 279 18.16 -27.09 1.55
C LEU A 279 18.66 -26.70 2.96
N VAL A 280 17.75 -26.53 3.92
CA VAL A 280 18.13 -26.29 5.32
C VAL A 280 18.96 -27.46 5.85
N GLU A 281 18.54 -28.70 5.58
CA GLU A 281 19.26 -29.90 6.01
C GLU A 281 20.62 -30.05 5.32
N GLN A 282 20.70 -29.73 4.03
CA GLN A 282 21.95 -29.70 3.28
C GLN A 282 22.93 -28.70 3.88
N LEU A 283 22.48 -27.48 4.17
CA LEU A 283 23.32 -26.41 4.73
C LEU A 283 23.73 -26.66 6.19
N LEU A 284 22.93 -27.41 6.96
CA LEU A 284 23.34 -27.89 8.29
C LEU A 284 24.54 -28.86 8.21
N GLN A 285 24.71 -29.57 7.08
CA GLN A 285 25.85 -30.45 6.83
C GLN A 285 27.00 -29.75 6.08
N ASP A 286 26.86 -28.47 5.72
CA ASP A 286 27.93 -27.74 5.03
C ASP A 286 29.14 -27.56 5.98
N PRO A 287 30.34 -28.02 5.60
CA PRO A 287 31.51 -28.07 6.48
C PRO A 287 32.08 -26.70 6.85
N LYS A 288 31.76 -25.63 6.09
CA LYS A 288 32.16 -24.25 6.39
C LYS A 288 31.08 -23.55 7.20
N LEU A 289 29.82 -23.63 6.75
CA LEU A 289 28.71 -22.91 7.38
C LEU A 289 28.40 -23.44 8.77
N SER A 290 28.56 -24.75 8.99
CA SER A 290 28.44 -25.38 10.32
C SER A 290 29.49 -24.92 11.34
N GLN A 291 30.55 -24.22 10.92
CA GLN A 291 31.51 -23.62 11.85
C GLN A 291 31.03 -22.27 12.40
N SER A 292 30.04 -21.64 11.74
CA SER A 292 29.45 -20.39 12.21
C SER A 292 28.30 -20.69 13.18
N LYS A 293 28.51 -20.34 14.46
CA LYS A 293 27.48 -20.46 15.51
C LYS A 293 26.19 -19.72 15.12
N GLN A 294 26.31 -18.53 14.56
CA GLN A 294 25.15 -17.73 14.14
C GLN A 294 24.37 -18.42 13.02
N ALA A 295 25.07 -18.94 12.00
CA ALA A 295 24.41 -19.65 10.90
C ALA A 295 23.73 -20.94 11.39
N LEU A 296 24.37 -21.69 12.30
CA LEU A 296 23.76 -22.88 12.91
C LEU A 296 22.49 -22.57 13.70
N GLU A 297 22.48 -21.50 14.50
CA GLU A 297 21.28 -21.07 15.22
C GLU A 297 20.16 -20.68 14.24
N GLY A 298 20.48 -19.90 13.21
CA GLY A 298 19.51 -19.52 12.18
C GLY A 298 18.97 -20.71 11.39
N LEU A 299 19.81 -21.66 10.99
CA LEU A 299 19.39 -22.90 10.30
C LEU A 299 18.55 -23.80 11.21
N GLY A 300 18.90 -23.89 12.50
CA GLY A 300 18.11 -24.63 13.49
C GLY A 300 16.71 -24.05 13.66
N ASP A 301 16.61 -22.72 13.74
CA ASP A 301 15.33 -22.02 13.80
C ASP A 301 14.52 -22.20 12.50
N LEU A 302 15.15 -22.13 11.32
CA LEU A 302 14.46 -22.41 10.06
C LEU A 302 13.98 -23.86 9.97
N LYS A 303 14.76 -24.84 10.46
CA LYS A 303 14.33 -26.24 10.51
C LYS A 303 13.06 -26.38 11.35
N LEU A 304 13.05 -25.81 12.55
CA LEU A 304 11.88 -25.81 13.44
C LEU A 304 10.69 -25.06 12.81
N LEU A 305 10.95 -23.94 12.14
CA LEU A 305 9.92 -23.20 11.42
C LEU A 305 9.26 -24.06 10.35
N PHE A 306 10.03 -24.80 9.52
CA PHE A 306 9.47 -25.71 8.51
C PHE A 306 8.62 -26.83 9.13
N GLU A 307 8.96 -27.33 10.32
CA GLU A 307 8.12 -28.29 11.04
C GLU A 307 6.74 -27.70 11.35
N TYR A 308 6.68 -26.47 11.86
CA TYR A 308 5.41 -25.78 12.14
C TYR A 308 4.62 -25.42 10.87
N LEU A 309 5.32 -24.99 9.80
CA LEU A 309 4.69 -24.66 8.52
C LEU A 309 4.05 -25.90 7.86
N ASN A 310 4.64 -27.09 8.04
CA ASN A 310 4.04 -28.35 7.62
C ASN A 310 2.73 -28.63 8.39
N LEU A 311 2.73 -28.43 9.72
CA LEU A 311 1.52 -28.59 10.53
C LEU A 311 0.41 -27.58 10.15
N PHE A 312 0.79 -26.38 9.75
CA PHE A 312 -0.13 -25.36 9.23
C PHE A 312 -0.57 -25.59 7.78
N GLY A 313 -0.01 -26.59 7.09
CA GLY A 313 -0.34 -26.95 5.72
C GLY A 313 0.01 -25.87 4.71
N ILE A 314 1.13 -25.17 4.90
CA ILE A 314 1.57 -24.07 4.02
C ILE A 314 3.03 -24.19 3.57
N ALA A 315 3.75 -25.26 3.95
CA ALA A 315 5.17 -25.42 3.63
C ALA A 315 5.46 -25.45 2.11
N ASP A 316 4.48 -25.88 1.29
CA ASP A 316 4.55 -25.87 -0.18
C ASP A 316 4.60 -24.45 -0.78
N LYS A 317 4.17 -23.43 -0.02
CA LYS A 317 4.22 -22.02 -0.42
C LYS A 317 5.49 -21.31 0.02
N ILE A 318 6.40 -22.01 0.71
CA ILE A 318 7.59 -21.42 1.32
C ILE A 318 8.85 -21.87 0.59
N SER A 319 9.65 -20.90 0.17
CA SER A 319 10.99 -21.13 -0.39
C SER A 319 12.04 -20.50 0.52
N PHE A 320 12.92 -21.32 1.07
CA PHE A 320 14.14 -20.85 1.69
C PHE A 320 15.09 -20.35 0.59
N ASP A 321 15.37 -19.05 0.57
CA ASP A 321 16.09 -18.37 -0.49
C ASP A 321 17.21 -17.50 0.11
N LEU A 322 18.47 -17.88 -0.13
CA LEU A 322 19.64 -17.21 0.45
C LEU A 322 19.91 -15.83 -0.18
N SER A 323 19.32 -15.53 -1.34
CA SER A 323 19.40 -14.21 -1.95
C SER A 323 18.54 -13.16 -1.23
N LEU A 324 17.58 -13.59 -0.40
CA LEU A 324 16.72 -12.68 0.36
C LEU A 324 17.52 -12.03 1.49
N ALA A 325 18.12 -10.89 1.19
CA ALA A 325 18.85 -10.03 2.13
C ALA A 325 18.09 -8.73 2.44
N ARG A 326 16.81 -8.66 2.07
CA ARG A 326 15.96 -7.48 2.21
C ARG A 326 15.72 -7.17 3.68
N GLY A 327 15.97 -5.95 4.11
CA GLY A 327 15.65 -5.58 5.48
C GLY A 327 16.00 -4.16 5.82
N LEU A 328 15.10 -3.51 6.54
CA LEU A 328 15.47 -2.39 7.39
C LEU A 328 16.48 -2.91 8.41
N ASP A 329 17.46 -2.07 8.78
CA ASP A 329 18.63 -2.41 9.64
C ASP A 329 18.28 -3.07 10.99
N TYR A 330 16.99 -3.25 11.32
CA TYR A 330 16.49 -3.74 12.59
C TYR A 330 16.16 -5.25 12.64
N TYR A 331 16.16 -6.01 11.54
CA TYR A 331 15.88 -7.45 11.61
C TYR A 331 17.03 -8.22 12.28
N THR A 332 16.67 -9.20 13.12
CA THR A 332 17.61 -9.97 13.96
C THR A 332 17.47 -11.49 13.83
N GLY A 333 16.43 -11.96 13.13
CA GLY A 333 16.16 -13.39 12.90
C GLY A 333 15.56 -13.60 11.52
N VAL A 334 14.44 -14.32 11.44
CA VAL A 334 13.77 -14.59 10.16
C VAL A 334 13.39 -13.32 9.41
N ILE A 335 13.47 -13.40 8.09
CA ILE A 335 13.07 -12.38 7.13
C ILE A 335 12.25 -13.11 6.07
N TYR A 336 11.17 -12.48 5.61
CA TYR A 336 10.35 -13.06 4.56
C TYR A 336 9.74 -12.04 3.63
N GLU A 337 9.49 -12.49 2.41
CA GLU A 337 8.91 -11.70 1.34
C GLU A 337 7.99 -12.57 0.47
N ALA A 338 6.74 -12.16 0.31
CA ALA A 338 5.83 -12.77 -0.63
C ALA A 338 5.92 -12.10 -1.99
N VAL A 339 6.06 -12.91 -3.03
CA VAL A 339 6.04 -12.49 -4.43
C VAL A 339 4.88 -13.16 -5.16
N LEU A 340 4.25 -12.44 -6.09
CA LEU A 340 3.30 -13.04 -7.02
C LEU A 340 4.04 -13.80 -8.10
N LEU A 341 3.52 -14.97 -8.45
CA LEU A 341 4.05 -15.80 -9.52
C LEU A 341 3.30 -15.50 -10.81
N GLN A 342 4.06 -15.35 -11.90
CA GLN A 342 3.49 -15.35 -13.24
C GLN A 342 3.34 -16.78 -13.73
N THR A 343 2.23 -17.09 -14.39
CA THR A 343 2.07 -18.39 -15.06
C THR A 343 3.14 -18.50 -16.14
N PRO A 344 3.97 -19.57 -16.15
CA PRO A 344 4.98 -19.78 -17.17
C PRO A 344 4.35 -19.75 -18.56
N THR A 345 4.96 -19.00 -19.48
CA THR A 345 4.47 -18.96 -20.87
C THR A 345 4.91 -20.19 -21.68
N GLN A 346 5.87 -20.96 -21.17
CA GLN A 346 6.37 -22.20 -21.77
C GLN A 346 6.46 -23.33 -20.73
N ALA A 347 6.29 -24.56 -21.19
CA ALA A 347 6.43 -25.75 -20.34
C ALA A 347 7.92 -25.97 -19.98
N GLY A 348 8.24 -25.97 -18.69
CA GLY A 348 9.61 -26.15 -18.17
C GLY A 348 10.28 -24.87 -17.65
N GLU A 349 9.63 -23.70 -17.73
CA GLU A 349 10.10 -22.47 -17.09
C GLU A 349 9.60 -22.39 -15.64
N GLU A 350 10.49 -22.01 -14.73
CA GLU A 350 10.16 -21.67 -13.34
C GLU A 350 9.25 -20.42 -13.30
N PRO A 351 8.25 -20.34 -12.41
CA PRO A 351 7.39 -19.17 -12.30
C PRO A 351 8.19 -17.91 -11.96
N LEU A 352 8.13 -16.91 -12.84
CA LEU A 352 8.81 -15.62 -12.64
C LEU A 352 8.07 -14.76 -11.60
N GLY A 353 8.82 -14.21 -10.64
CA GLY A 353 8.28 -13.30 -9.64
C GLY A 353 7.93 -11.92 -10.23
N VAL A 354 6.66 -11.52 -10.16
CA VAL A 354 6.17 -10.22 -10.69
C VAL A 354 6.36 -9.08 -9.68
N GLY A 355 6.84 -9.42 -8.48
CA GLY A 355 7.31 -8.49 -7.45
C GLY A 355 6.64 -8.67 -6.09
N SER A 356 7.29 -8.10 -5.07
CA SER A 356 6.89 -8.17 -3.65
C SER A 356 5.52 -7.57 -3.33
N ILE A 357 4.68 -8.32 -2.62
CA ILE A 357 3.32 -7.94 -2.19
C ILE A 357 3.12 -8.02 -0.68
N ALA A 358 4.03 -8.65 0.05
CA ALA A 358 4.10 -8.61 1.50
C ALA A 358 5.54 -8.86 1.93
N ALA A 359 5.93 -8.33 3.09
CA ALA A 359 7.25 -8.60 3.67
C ALA A 359 7.17 -8.56 5.20
N GLY A 360 8.20 -9.06 5.87
CA GLY A 360 8.30 -8.97 7.31
C GLY A 360 9.49 -9.73 7.87
N GLY A 361 9.50 -9.91 9.18
CA GLY A 361 10.57 -10.62 9.88
C GLY A 361 10.58 -10.36 11.38
N ARG A 362 11.59 -10.92 12.03
CA ARG A 362 11.87 -10.80 13.48
C ARG A 362 12.85 -9.68 13.77
N TYR A 363 12.56 -8.84 14.77
CA TYR A 363 13.30 -7.61 15.09
C TYR A 363 13.42 -7.35 16.60
N ASP A 364 14.10 -8.23 17.33
CA ASP A 364 14.08 -8.24 18.80
C ASP A 364 14.83 -7.06 19.47
N GLY A 365 15.62 -6.32 18.69
CA GLY A 365 16.42 -5.20 19.19
C GLY A 365 15.69 -3.85 19.20
N LEU A 366 14.63 -3.69 18.42
CA LEU A 366 14.07 -2.36 18.11
C LEU A 366 13.44 -1.68 19.34
N VAL A 367 12.64 -2.41 20.11
CA VAL A 367 11.97 -1.88 21.32
C VAL A 367 12.99 -1.46 22.37
N GLY A 368 14.08 -2.23 22.52
CA GLY A 368 15.17 -1.92 23.45
C GLY A 368 15.88 -0.59 23.15
N MET A 369 15.78 -0.07 21.92
CA MET A 369 16.32 1.25 21.59
C MET A 369 15.47 2.42 22.10
N PHE A 370 14.22 2.17 22.51
CA PHE A 370 13.30 3.16 23.06
C PHE A 370 13.10 3.00 24.57
N ASP A 371 13.36 1.82 25.12
CA ASP A 371 13.26 1.58 26.56
C ASP A 371 14.46 2.23 27.29
N PRO A 372 14.23 3.09 28.31
CA PRO A 372 15.30 3.79 29.02
C PRO A 372 16.31 2.87 29.72
N LYS A 373 15.95 1.60 29.99
CA LYS A 373 16.81 0.60 30.59
C LYS A 373 17.35 -0.40 29.57
N GLY A 374 17.09 -0.19 28.28
CA GLY A 374 17.47 -1.10 27.21
C GLY A 374 16.78 -2.46 27.28
N ARG A 375 15.62 -2.56 27.94
CA ARG A 375 14.89 -3.83 28.05
C ARG A 375 14.43 -4.26 26.66
N LYS A 376 14.91 -5.44 26.22
CA LYS A 376 14.49 -6.05 24.97
C LYS A 376 13.07 -6.60 25.09
N VAL A 377 12.29 -6.41 24.04
CA VAL A 377 10.99 -7.07 23.83
C VAL A 377 11.09 -7.71 22.45
N PRO A 378 11.17 -9.05 22.36
CA PRO A 378 11.22 -9.74 21.08
C PRO A 378 9.97 -9.44 20.27
N CYS A 379 10.12 -9.24 18.97
CA CYS A 379 9.02 -8.90 18.07
C CYS A 379 9.18 -9.62 16.74
N VAL A 380 8.07 -10.11 16.19
CA VAL A 380 7.99 -10.62 14.82
C VAL A 380 6.70 -10.11 14.18
N GLY A 381 6.75 -9.77 12.90
CA GLY A 381 5.58 -9.23 12.22
C GLY A 381 5.69 -9.17 10.71
N LEU A 382 4.60 -8.78 10.08
CA LEU A 382 4.44 -8.71 8.63
C LEU A 382 3.73 -7.42 8.24
N SER A 383 3.99 -6.97 7.01
CA SER A 383 3.34 -5.83 6.35
C SER A 383 2.82 -6.28 4.99
N ILE A 384 1.52 -6.17 4.76
CA ILE A 384 0.91 -6.41 3.44
C ILE A 384 1.01 -5.14 2.59
N GLY A 385 1.63 -5.26 1.41
CA GLY A 385 1.80 -4.21 0.40
C GLY A 385 0.51 -3.97 -0.40
N VAL A 386 -0.50 -3.39 0.24
CA VAL A 386 -1.86 -3.29 -0.31
C VAL A 386 -2.00 -2.43 -1.56
N GLU A 387 -1.10 -1.48 -1.84
CA GLU A 387 -1.22 -0.65 -3.05
C GLU A 387 -1.13 -1.47 -4.34
N ARG A 388 -0.27 -2.49 -4.39
CA ARG A 388 -0.19 -3.38 -5.56
C ARG A 388 -1.42 -4.28 -5.64
N ILE A 389 -1.89 -4.77 -4.49
CA ILE A 389 -3.08 -5.61 -4.40
C ILE A 389 -4.32 -4.86 -4.92
N PHE A 390 -4.49 -3.58 -4.56
CA PHE A 390 -5.59 -2.76 -5.08
C PHE A 390 -5.57 -2.69 -6.60
N SER A 391 -4.42 -2.45 -7.21
CA SER A 391 -4.30 -2.41 -8.67
C SER A 391 -4.63 -3.74 -9.34
N ILE A 392 -4.21 -4.87 -8.76
CA ILE A 392 -4.51 -6.20 -9.30
C ILE A 392 -6.01 -6.51 -9.20
N VAL A 393 -6.62 -6.22 -8.06
CA VAL A 393 -8.06 -6.45 -7.86
C VAL A 393 -8.88 -5.52 -8.76
N GLU A 394 -8.49 -4.26 -8.92
CA GLU A 394 -9.14 -3.32 -9.84
C GLU A 394 -9.07 -3.81 -11.29
N GLN A 395 -7.89 -4.25 -11.76
CA GLN A 395 -7.72 -4.81 -13.10
C GLN A 395 -8.53 -6.10 -13.31
N ARG A 396 -8.59 -6.98 -12.30
CA ARG A 396 -9.40 -8.21 -12.37
C ARG A 396 -10.89 -7.90 -12.52
N LEU A 397 -11.41 -6.96 -11.72
CA LEU A 397 -12.81 -6.53 -11.79
C LEU A 397 -13.15 -5.85 -13.12
N GLU A 398 -12.20 -5.10 -13.69
CA GLU A 398 -12.33 -4.54 -15.03
C GLU A 398 -12.37 -5.62 -16.12
N ALA A 399 -11.51 -6.64 -16.03
CA ALA A 399 -11.47 -7.74 -16.99
C ALA A 399 -12.72 -8.63 -16.98
N LEU A 400 -13.40 -8.74 -15.84
CA LEU A 400 -14.67 -9.47 -15.71
C LEU A 400 -15.90 -8.67 -16.17
N GLU A 401 -15.70 -7.41 -16.59
CA GLU A 401 -16.78 -6.44 -16.87
C GLU A 401 -17.78 -6.29 -15.71
N GLU A 402 -17.36 -6.63 -14.49
CA GLU A 402 -18.20 -6.55 -13.32
C GLU A 402 -18.35 -5.11 -12.84
N LYS A 403 -19.61 -4.70 -12.68
CA LYS A 403 -19.92 -3.38 -12.19
C LYS A 403 -19.67 -3.29 -10.68
N VAL A 404 -18.55 -2.65 -10.32
CA VAL A 404 -18.26 -2.32 -8.92
C VAL A 404 -19.22 -1.25 -8.43
N ARG A 405 -20.15 -1.64 -7.53
CA ARG A 405 -21.03 -0.69 -6.86
C ARG A 405 -20.23 0.21 -5.92
N THR A 406 -20.53 1.50 -5.95
CA THR A 406 -19.90 2.52 -5.08
C THR A 406 -20.82 2.99 -3.95
N THR A 407 -22.03 2.41 -3.87
CA THR A 407 -23.00 2.65 -2.80
C THR A 407 -23.64 1.32 -2.42
N GLU A 408 -24.19 1.24 -1.22
CA GLU A 408 -24.87 0.06 -0.70
C GLU A 408 -26.40 0.17 -0.72
N THR A 409 -26.93 1.15 -1.47
CA THR A 409 -28.36 1.44 -1.54
C THR A 409 -29.16 0.23 -2.00
N GLN A 410 -30.10 -0.21 -1.18
CA GLN A 410 -30.94 -1.39 -1.39
C GLN A 410 -32.17 -1.05 -2.24
N VAL A 411 -32.73 0.15 -2.07
CA VAL A 411 -33.98 0.54 -2.74
C VAL A 411 -34.02 2.04 -3.05
N LEU A 412 -34.54 2.40 -4.23
CA LEU A 412 -34.91 3.78 -4.55
C LEU A 412 -36.41 3.98 -4.34
N VAL A 413 -36.81 4.97 -3.56
CA VAL A 413 -38.21 5.42 -3.47
C VAL A 413 -38.53 6.33 -4.65
N ALA A 414 -39.52 5.91 -5.44
CA ALA A 414 -39.87 6.53 -6.71
C ALA A 414 -41.37 6.81 -6.83
N SER A 415 -41.73 7.67 -7.79
CA SER A 415 -43.11 7.77 -8.27
C SER A 415 -43.14 8.22 -9.72
N ALA A 416 -44.16 7.80 -10.47
CA ALA A 416 -44.39 8.27 -11.85
C ALA A 416 -45.27 9.53 -11.91
N GLN A 417 -46.20 9.65 -10.95
CA GLN A 417 -47.14 10.75 -10.84
C GLN A 417 -46.48 11.98 -10.19
N LYS A 418 -47.10 13.14 -10.41
CA LYS A 418 -46.67 14.44 -9.85
C LYS A 418 -47.23 14.64 -8.44
N LYS A 419 -46.70 15.60 -7.68
CA LYS A 419 -47.17 16.00 -6.33
C LYS A 419 -47.10 14.88 -5.28
N LEU A 420 -46.16 13.95 -5.43
CA LEU A 420 -45.91 12.86 -4.48
C LEU A 420 -44.56 12.99 -3.77
N LEU A 421 -43.95 14.18 -3.75
CA LEU A 421 -42.65 14.35 -3.07
C LEU A 421 -42.78 14.09 -1.58
N GLU A 422 -43.82 14.63 -0.96
CA GLU A 422 -44.11 14.51 0.46
C GLU A 422 -44.29 13.04 0.87
N GLU A 423 -44.98 12.25 0.07
CA GLU A 423 -45.15 10.81 0.29
C GLU A 423 -43.86 10.01 0.09
N ARG A 424 -43.04 10.37 -0.91
CA ARG A 424 -41.70 9.78 -1.08
C ARG A 424 -40.79 10.11 0.10
N LEU A 425 -40.83 11.35 0.61
CA LEU A 425 -40.07 11.78 1.79
C LEU A 425 -40.51 11.03 3.04
N LYS A 426 -41.81 10.80 3.21
CA LYS A 426 -42.36 10.02 4.31
C LYS A 426 -41.87 8.56 4.24
N LEU A 427 -42.02 7.91 3.09
CA LEU A 427 -41.62 6.52 2.93
C LEU A 427 -40.11 6.31 3.07
N VAL A 428 -39.29 7.17 2.48
CA VAL A 428 -37.83 7.03 2.58
C VAL A 428 -37.34 7.21 4.03
N SER A 429 -37.98 8.10 4.81
CA SER A 429 -37.71 8.24 6.24
C SER A 429 -38.08 6.99 7.01
N GLU A 430 -39.27 6.42 6.78
CA GLU A 430 -39.69 5.16 7.40
C GLU A 430 -38.71 4.01 7.11
N LEU A 431 -38.18 3.95 5.88
CA LEU A 431 -37.17 2.97 5.50
C LEU A 431 -35.82 3.21 6.21
N TRP A 432 -35.38 4.46 6.32
CA TRP A 432 -34.17 4.80 7.08
C TRP A 432 -34.31 4.49 8.57
N ASP A 433 -35.44 4.82 9.18
CA ASP A 433 -35.75 4.52 10.59
C ASP A 433 -35.75 3.00 10.85
N ALA A 434 -36.07 2.20 9.83
CA ALA A 434 -35.99 0.74 9.85
C ALA A 434 -34.60 0.16 9.49
N GLY A 435 -33.59 1.02 9.26
CA GLY A 435 -32.22 0.63 8.91
C GLY A 435 -32.04 0.15 7.47
N ILE A 436 -32.99 0.41 6.58
CA ILE A 436 -32.87 0.12 5.15
C ILE A 436 -32.08 1.25 4.46
N LYS A 437 -31.12 0.87 3.62
CA LYS A 437 -30.33 1.81 2.82
C LYS A 437 -31.18 2.26 1.62
N ALA A 438 -31.98 3.30 1.82
CA ALA A 438 -32.89 3.83 0.80
C ALA A 438 -32.40 5.19 0.25
N GLU A 439 -32.81 5.51 -0.97
CA GLU A 439 -32.60 6.83 -1.57
C GLU A 439 -33.87 7.33 -2.28
N LEU A 440 -33.91 8.62 -2.61
CA LEU A 440 -34.87 9.20 -3.55
C LEU A 440 -34.18 10.27 -4.41
N LEU A 441 -34.66 10.49 -5.63
CA LEU A 441 -34.15 11.63 -6.41
C LEU A 441 -34.63 12.95 -5.84
N TYR A 442 -33.72 13.93 -5.70
CA TYR A 442 -34.00 15.28 -5.21
C TYR A 442 -34.71 16.16 -6.25
N LYS A 443 -35.90 15.71 -6.68
CA LYS A 443 -36.77 16.40 -7.63
C LYS A 443 -38.20 16.31 -7.12
N LYS A 444 -38.98 17.38 -7.29
CA LYS A 444 -40.41 17.38 -6.93
C LYS A 444 -41.18 16.34 -7.76
N ASN A 445 -40.96 16.33 -9.07
CA ASN A 445 -41.68 15.48 -10.04
C ASN A 445 -40.70 14.77 -11.00
N PRO A 446 -39.93 13.77 -10.51
CA PRO A 446 -39.02 13.02 -11.36
C PRO A 446 -39.79 12.15 -12.37
N LYS A 447 -39.25 11.97 -13.59
CA LYS A 447 -39.79 10.97 -14.54
C LYS A 447 -39.39 9.56 -14.06
N LEU A 448 -40.29 8.58 -14.18
CA LEU A 448 -40.00 7.20 -13.78
C LEU A 448 -38.80 6.62 -14.54
N LEU A 449 -38.70 6.89 -15.85
CA LEU A 449 -37.58 6.44 -16.67
C LEU A 449 -36.23 6.89 -16.08
N ASN A 450 -36.08 8.16 -15.71
CA ASN A 450 -34.84 8.68 -15.14
C ASN A 450 -34.52 8.07 -13.77
N GLN A 451 -35.54 7.70 -12.98
CA GLN A 451 -35.36 7.01 -11.70
C GLN A 451 -34.84 5.58 -11.90
N LEU A 452 -35.38 4.86 -12.89
CA LEU A 452 -34.93 3.51 -13.24
C LEU A 452 -33.51 3.53 -13.81
N GLN A 453 -33.20 4.48 -14.72
CA GLN A 453 -31.86 4.67 -15.26
C GLN A 453 -30.83 4.95 -14.16
N TYR A 454 -31.18 5.80 -13.18
CA TYR A 454 -30.33 6.03 -12.01
C TYR A 454 -30.04 4.73 -11.23
N CYS A 455 -31.04 3.86 -11.07
CA CYS A 455 -30.85 2.57 -10.41
C CYS A 455 -29.95 1.63 -11.22
N GLU A 456 -30.15 1.55 -12.53
CA GLU A 456 -29.29 0.78 -13.45
C GLU A 456 -27.83 1.27 -13.39
N GLU A 457 -27.63 2.60 -13.37
CA GLU A 457 -26.32 3.26 -13.26
C GLU A 457 -25.65 3.07 -11.90
N ALA A 458 -26.39 3.11 -10.79
CA ALA A 458 -25.86 2.93 -9.43
C ALA A 458 -25.82 1.46 -8.96
N GLY A 459 -26.44 0.55 -9.71
CA GLY A 459 -26.60 -0.87 -9.33
C GLY A 459 -27.59 -1.09 -8.18
N ILE A 460 -28.56 -0.19 -7.99
CA ILE A 460 -29.60 -0.33 -6.96
C ILE A 460 -30.55 -1.45 -7.40
N PRO A 461 -30.79 -2.50 -6.58
CA PRO A 461 -31.52 -3.67 -7.03
C PRO A 461 -33.05 -3.49 -7.06
N LEU A 462 -33.60 -2.58 -6.23
CA LEU A 462 -35.05 -2.43 -6.05
C LEU A 462 -35.52 -0.98 -6.22
N VAL A 463 -36.77 -0.82 -6.65
CA VAL A 463 -37.47 0.48 -6.67
C VAL A 463 -38.83 0.33 -6.00
N ALA A 464 -39.08 1.13 -4.96
CA ALA A 464 -40.36 1.24 -4.27
C ALA A 464 -41.17 2.38 -4.90
N ILE A 465 -42.15 2.04 -5.74
CA ILE A 465 -42.94 2.98 -6.54
C ILE A 465 -44.23 3.32 -5.79
N ILE A 466 -44.42 4.61 -5.52
CA ILE A 466 -45.63 5.20 -4.94
C ILE A 466 -46.53 5.74 -6.07
N GLY A 467 -47.83 5.49 -5.96
CA GLY A 467 -48.86 6.17 -6.74
C GLY A 467 -50.10 6.46 -5.89
N GLU A 468 -50.97 7.34 -6.38
CA GLU A 468 -52.18 7.77 -5.66
C GLU A 468 -53.15 6.62 -5.33
N GLN A 469 -53.22 5.60 -6.18
CA GLN A 469 -54.09 4.44 -5.95
C GLN A 469 -53.47 3.50 -4.93
N GLU A 470 -52.17 3.24 -5.05
CA GLU A 470 -51.39 2.41 -4.14
C GLU A 470 -51.43 2.97 -2.70
N LEU A 471 -51.38 4.30 -2.56
CA LEU A 471 -51.55 4.96 -1.26
C LEU A 471 -52.94 4.75 -0.64
N LYS A 472 -54.01 4.74 -1.45
CA LYS A 472 -55.38 4.46 -0.96
C LYS A 472 -55.54 3.01 -0.55
N GLU A 473 -54.87 2.10 -1.23
CA GLU A 473 -54.91 0.66 -0.98
C GLU A 473 -53.92 0.22 0.12
N GLY A 474 -53.04 1.13 0.58
CA GLY A 474 -52.04 0.82 1.61
C GLY A 474 -50.92 -0.08 1.12
N VAL A 475 -50.65 -0.07 -0.20
CA VAL A 475 -49.64 -0.91 -0.86
C VAL A 475 -48.54 -0.05 -1.49
N ILE A 476 -47.42 -0.68 -1.80
CA ILE A 476 -46.28 -0.11 -2.53
C ILE A 476 -45.90 -1.09 -3.63
N LYS A 477 -45.71 -0.57 -4.85
CA LYS A 477 -45.21 -1.37 -5.97
C LYS A 477 -43.71 -1.55 -5.85
N LEU A 478 -43.26 -2.76 -5.54
CA LEU A 478 -41.85 -3.08 -5.45
C LEU A 478 -41.36 -3.70 -6.76
N ARG A 479 -40.54 -2.95 -7.49
CA ARG A 479 -39.95 -3.37 -8.76
C ARG A 479 -38.52 -3.86 -8.59
N SER A 480 -38.20 -5.01 -9.18
CA SER A 480 -36.82 -5.45 -9.39
C SER A 480 -36.22 -4.73 -10.60
N VAL A 481 -35.06 -4.09 -10.44
CA VAL A 481 -34.41 -3.34 -11.54
C VAL A 481 -33.87 -4.30 -12.60
N ALA A 482 -33.28 -5.42 -12.17
CA ALA A 482 -32.70 -6.41 -13.07
C ALA A 482 -33.77 -7.24 -13.81
N SER A 483 -34.73 -7.83 -13.09
CA SER A 483 -35.78 -8.67 -13.72
C SER A 483 -36.94 -7.87 -14.29
N ARG A 484 -37.08 -6.59 -13.92
CA ARG A 484 -38.18 -5.67 -14.30
C ARG A 484 -39.56 -6.06 -13.78
N GLU A 485 -39.65 -7.15 -13.02
CA GLU A 485 -40.87 -7.64 -12.38
C GLU A 485 -41.33 -6.70 -11.26
N GLU A 486 -42.64 -6.51 -11.18
CA GLU A 486 -43.31 -5.68 -10.18
C GLU A 486 -44.23 -6.54 -9.34
N VAL A 487 -44.21 -6.31 -8.03
CA VAL A 487 -45.11 -6.98 -7.07
C VAL A 487 -45.68 -5.92 -6.13
N ASP A 488 -46.97 -6.00 -5.86
CA ASP A 488 -47.60 -5.18 -4.83
C ASP A 488 -47.27 -5.74 -3.44
N VAL A 489 -46.72 -4.89 -2.57
CA VAL A 489 -46.33 -5.24 -1.20
C VAL A 489 -47.10 -4.32 -0.25
N ARG A 490 -47.76 -4.88 0.77
CA ARG A 490 -48.42 -4.06 1.79
C ARG A 490 -47.37 -3.20 2.49
N ARG A 491 -47.70 -1.93 2.77
CA ARG A 491 -46.73 -0.98 3.34
C ARG A 491 -46.08 -1.48 4.64
N GLU A 492 -46.84 -2.21 5.46
CA GLU A 492 -46.37 -2.83 6.71
C GLU A 492 -45.33 -3.95 6.49
N ASP A 493 -45.39 -4.66 5.36
CA ASP A 493 -44.50 -5.78 5.04
C ASP A 493 -43.25 -5.33 4.23
N LEU A 494 -43.23 -4.07 3.78
CA LEU A 494 -42.23 -3.57 2.84
C LEU A 494 -40.79 -3.71 3.35
N VAL A 495 -40.55 -3.41 4.63
CA VAL A 495 -39.22 -3.49 5.24
C VAL A 495 -38.69 -4.91 5.20
N GLU A 496 -39.49 -5.88 5.63
CA GLU A 496 -39.09 -7.30 5.64
C GLU A 496 -38.92 -7.85 4.22
N GLU A 497 -39.75 -7.43 3.26
CA GLU A 497 -39.61 -7.86 1.87
C GLU A 497 -38.33 -7.30 1.22
N ILE A 498 -37.96 -6.05 1.50
CA ILE A 498 -36.68 -5.48 1.04
C ILE A 498 -35.52 -6.25 1.67
N ARG A 499 -35.56 -6.53 2.98
CA ARG A 499 -34.55 -7.35 3.65
C ARG A 499 -34.43 -8.71 2.98
N ARG A 500 -35.54 -9.44 2.81
CA ARG A 500 -35.57 -10.78 2.19
C ARG A 500 -34.93 -10.79 0.79
N ARG A 501 -35.19 -9.77 -0.03
CA ARG A 501 -34.64 -9.67 -1.40
C ARG A 501 -33.19 -9.20 -1.47
N THR A 502 -32.65 -8.61 -0.40
CA THR A 502 -31.28 -8.03 -0.39
C THR A 502 -30.34 -8.68 0.63
N SER A 503 -30.82 -9.61 1.46
CA SER A 503 -30.03 -10.30 2.50
C SER A 503 -29.33 -11.58 2.03
N GLN A 504 -29.33 -11.88 0.73
CA GLN A 504 -28.35 -12.83 0.22
C GLN A 504 -26.95 -12.23 0.41
N PRO A 505 -25.98 -12.96 0.99
CA PRO A 505 -24.61 -12.50 0.99
C PRO A 505 -24.24 -12.21 -0.46
N LEU A 506 -23.63 -11.05 -0.72
CA LEU A 506 -22.89 -10.83 -1.96
C LEU A 506 -21.96 -12.04 -2.10
N CYS A 507 -22.32 -12.99 -2.98
CA CYS A 507 -21.49 -14.14 -3.27
C CYS A 507 -20.11 -13.58 -3.60
N ILE A 508 -19.14 -14.01 -2.80
CA ILE A 508 -17.73 -13.79 -3.08
C ILE A 508 -17.45 -14.71 -4.27
N CYS A 509 -17.69 -14.21 -5.48
CA CYS A 509 -17.20 -14.78 -6.71
C CYS A 509 -15.80 -14.24 -6.98
#